data_AF-A0A1H8TAS7-F1
#
_entry.id   AF-A0A1H8TAS7-F1
#
_cell.length_a   1.000
_cell.length_b   1.000
_cell.length_c   1.000
_cell.angle_alpha   90.00
_cell.angle_beta   90.00
_cell.angle_gamma   90.00
#
_symmetry.space_group_name_H-M   'P 1'
#
loop_
_entity.id
_entity.type
_entity.pdbx_description
1 polymer ?
#
loop_
_entity_poly.entity_id
_entity_poly.type
_entity_poly.pdbx_seq_one_letter_code
_entity_poly.pdbx_strand_id
1 'polypeptide(L)'
;MRVRGQAVAAVVLLGFAAAACTTGGHALPAPLPAVPAATRALVGWSVAVCAATTAADGLRSGIDDVDRTAADPGQADFLDSSIDSYLSRTGSDIDQLRGQLKDVPASGVKGADAYVAALGKALGELQKRVPATTAKQPLAKAREVAAAAAALKPATADLQKAVRGDAKLNASFDVAPGCSPVRQFGPVDAASPTPALVAWSDTMCTAAASVTSLRAQKLGDIAGDDPRFAGFGGFELGNFIGGAGRQVGQLTGTLAPLAPTGVQEADAYRAGLLAALQAVAPKLPQDQQGMADLSFQPVDQLKTQAQQVIDVLATITMPSPDLPAAVAHSKVLANSYDVAPNCRPLGSPPLALPAAANGTDLGACQAGKCQVQVSGVADLTVSGIRFTLSIGPASVRVLQDTGEIVLSTGGSGKFGTAGHTVSVRVTALLDGKAVLDISTE
;
A
#
# COMPACT_ATOMS: atom_id res chain seq x y z
N MET A 1 26.90 46.54 12.18
CA MET A 1 26.14 47.70 11.66
C MET A 1 24.66 47.40 11.76
N ARG A 2 23.95 48.11 12.64
CA ARG A 2 22.50 47.97 12.87
C ARG A 2 21.78 48.99 12.01
N VAL A 3 20.89 48.56 11.13
CA VAL A 3 19.97 49.45 10.40
C VAL A 3 18.59 49.31 11.02
N ARG A 4 18.13 50.38 11.68
CA ARG A 4 16.76 50.55 12.18
C ARG A 4 15.93 51.17 11.07
N GLY A 5 14.91 50.47 10.58
CA GLY A 5 13.88 51.03 9.72
C GLY A 5 12.70 51.54 10.55
N GLN A 6 12.43 52.84 10.46
CA GLN A 6 11.23 53.47 11.03
C GLN A 6 10.05 53.26 10.07
N ALA A 7 8.91 52.78 10.58
CA ALA A 7 7.65 52.74 9.85
C ALA A 7 6.78 53.94 10.27
N VAL A 8 6.33 54.70 9.27
CA VAL A 8 5.42 55.85 9.40
C VAL A 8 3.99 55.33 9.42
N ALA A 9 3.25 55.62 10.49
CA ALA A 9 1.83 55.32 10.61
C ALA A 9 1.00 56.46 9.97
N ALA A 10 0.31 56.16 8.86
CA ALA A 10 -0.68 57.05 8.28
C ALA A 10 -2.07 56.71 8.84
N VAL A 11 -2.61 57.61 9.67
CA VAL A 11 -3.98 57.54 10.18
C VAL A 11 -4.92 58.14 9.14
N VAL A 12 -5.71 57.30 8.49
CA VAL A 12 -6.82 57.72 7.62
C VAL A 12 -8.10 57.70 8.46
N LEU A 13 -8.56 58.89 8.85
CA LEU A 13 -9.87 59.12 9.46
C LEU A 13 -10.92 59.18 8.35
N LEU A 14 -11.65 58.07 8.15
CA LEU A 14 -12.86 58.04 7.32
C LEU A 14 -14.07 58.36 8.19
N GLY A 15 -14.71 59.49 7.90
CA GLY A 15 -15.99 59.90 8.50
C GLY A 15 -17.12 58.98 8.05
N PHE A 16 -17.83 58.39 9.02
CA PHE A 16 -19.06 57.64 8.79
C PHE A 16 -20.25 58.59 8.77
N ALA A 17 -20.89 58.72 7.60
CA ALA A 17 -22.22 59.29 7.47
C ALA A 17 -23.25 58.24 7.91
N ALA A 18 -24.04 58.55 8.93
CA ALA A 18 -25.16 57.73 9.38
C ALA A 18 -26.35 57.89 8.41
N ALA A 19 -26.48 56.95 7.47
CA ALA A 19 -27.69 56.77 6.69
C ALA A 19 -28.63 55.79 7.43
N ALA A 20 -29.84 56.25 7.76
CA ALA A 20 -30.89 55.44 8.35
C ALA A 20 -31.43 54.44 7.31
N CYS A 21 -31.02 53.17 7.41
CA CYS A 21 -31.56 52.09 6.60
C CYS A 21 -32.93 51.64 7.13
N THR A 22 -33.94 51.79 6.30
CA THR A 22 -35.25 51.15 6.41
C THR A 22 -35.10 49.64 6.51
N THR A 23 -35.70 49.04 7.53
CA THR A 23 -35.75 47.60 7.82
C THR A 23 -36.56 46.83 6.77
N GLY A 24 -35.97 46.64 5.59
CA GLY A 24 -36.45 45.67 4.61
C GLY A 24 -36.02 44.27 5.04
N GLY A 25 -36.93 43.48 5.61
CA GLY A 25 -36.70 42.09 6.01
C GLY A 25 -36.30 41.22 4.82
N HIS A 26 -35.00 41.15 4.52
CA HIS A 26 -34.45 40.16 3.62
C HIS A 26 -34.44 38.84 4.39
N ALA A 27 -35.30 37.91 3.97
CA ALA A 27 -35.24 36.54 4.44
C ALA A 27 -33.79 36.06 4.30
N LEU A 28 -33.18 35.64 5.41
CA LEU A 28 -31.83 35.09 5.39
C LEU A 28 -31.79 33.96 4.35
N PRO A 29 -30.80 33.94 3.44
CA PRO A 29 -30.69 32.87 2.46
C PRO A 29 -30.66 31.54 3.20
N ALA A 30 -31.43 30.57 2.69
CA ALA A 30 -31.54 29.25 3.30
C ALA A 30 -30.14 28.66 3.53
N PRO A 31 -29.91 27.97 4.67
CA PRO A 31 -28.63 27.33 4.94
C PRO A 31 -28.22 26.45 3.77
N LEU A 32 -26.99 26.61 3.27
CA LEU A 32 -26.46 25.75 2.23
C LEU A 32 -26.52 24.28 2.70
N PRO A 33 -26.84 23.33 1.81
CA PRO A 33 -26.82 21.91 2.16
C PRO A 33 -25.44 21.52 2.67
N ALA A 34 -25.40 20.79 3.78
CA ALA A 34 -24.16 20.34 4.38
C ALA A 34 -23.34 19.50 3.38
N VAL A 35 -22.05 19.78 3.27
CA VAL A 35 -21.15 18.99 2.44
C VAL A 35 -21.08 17.57 3.02
N PRO A 36 -21.27 16.51 2.22
CA PRO A 36 -21.12 15.14 2.70
C PRO A 36 -19.73 14.91 3.28
N ALA A 37 -19.67 14.22 4.42
CA ALA A 37 -18.39 13.85 5.03
C ALA A 37 -17.66 12.79 4.18
N ALA A 38 -16.33 12.93 4.09
CA ALA A 38 -15.48 11.90 3.54
C ALA A 38 -15.63 10.59 4.36
N THR A 39 -15.56 9.46 3.67
CA THR A 39 -15.57 8.14 4.30
C THR A 39 -14.32 7.36 3.93
N ARG A 40 -13.79 6.58 4.87
CA ARG A 40 -12.57 5.77 4.64
C ARG A 40 -12.66 4.87 3.43
N ALA A 41 -13.78 4.16 3.25
CA ALA A 41 -13.95 3.23 2.13
C ALA A 41 -13.76 3.93 0.78
N LEU A 42 -14.33 5.13 0.62
CA LEU A 42 -14.20 5.92 -0.60
C LEU A 42 -12.84 6.64 -0.70
N VAL A 43 -12.20 6.98 0.43
CA VAL A 43 -10.80 7.48 0.41
C VAL A 43 -9.86 6.38 -0.08
N GLY A 44 -9.96 5.16 0.47
CA GLY A 44 -9.18 4.00 0.04
C GLY A 44 -9.42 3.65 -1.44
N TRP A 45 -10.67 3.68 -1.88
CA TRP A 45 -11.01 3.57 -3.31
C TRP A 45 -10.30 4.63 -4.15
N SER A 46 -10.35 5.90 -3.72
CA SER A 46 -9.77 7.01 -4.45
C SER A 46 -8.25 6.90 -4.54
N VAL A 47 -7.57 6.54 -3.45
CA VAL A 47 -6.11 6.30 -3.44
C VAL A 47 -5.73 5.22 -4.47
N ALA A 48 -6.42 4.08 -4.44
CA ALA A 48 -6.13 2.97 -5.34
C ALA A 48 -6.35 3.35 -6.81
N VAL A 49 -7.46 4.03 -7.12
CA VAL A 49 -7.80 4.42 -8.50
C VAL A 49 -6.90 5.56 -9.01
N CYS A 50 -6.53 6.53 -8.17
CA CYS A 50 -5.56 7.58 -8.52
C CYS A 50 -4.18 7.00 -8.80
N ALA A 51 -3.70 6.05 -7.98
CA ALA A 51 -2.44 5.37 -8.21
C ALA A 51 -2.44 4.59 -9.53
N ALA A 52 -3.49 3.78 -9.78
CA ALA A 52 -3.62 3.03 -11.02
C ALA A 52 -3.76 3.94 -12.25
N THR A 53 -4.49 5.05 -12.13
CA THR A 53 -4.66 6.06 -13.19
C THR A 53 -3.33 6.76 -13.50
N THR A 54 -2.56 7.12 -12.48
CA THR A 54 -1.23 7.75 -12.63
C THR A 54 -0.24 6.80 -13.29
N ALA A 55 -0.22 5.54 -12.86
CA ALA A 55 0.64 4.52 -13.46
C ALA A 55 0.23 4.21 -14.92
N ALA A 56 -1.06 4.14 -15.23
CA ALA A 56 -1.54 4.01 -16.60
C ALA A 56 -1.16 5.21 -17.47
N ASP A 57 -1.20 6.43 -16.92
CA ASP A 57 -0.72 7.64 -17.60
C ASP A 57 0.82 7.57 -17.82
N GLY A 58 1.56 6.94 -16.92
CA GLY A 58 3.02 6.71 -17.01
C GLY A 58 3.45 5.68 -18.06
N LEU A 59 2.58 4.75 -18.47
CA LEU A 59 2.87 3.81 -19.58
C LEU A 59 3.19 4.53 -20.90
N ARG A 60 2.78 5.80 -21.04
CA ARG A 60 3.00 6.60 -22.25
C ARG A 60 4.45 7.07 -22.42
N SER A 61 5.26 7.12 -21.36
CA SER A 61 6.59 7.75 -21.38
C SER A 61 7.78 6.78 -21.43
N GLY A 62 7.54 5.47 -21.65
CA GLY A 62 8.60 4.46 -21.56
C GLY A 62 9.45 4.27 -22.82
N ILE A 63 8.96 4.69 -24.00
CA ILE A 63 9.63 4.40 -25.29
C ILE A 63 10.81 5.35 -25.59
N ASP A 64 10.87 6.50 -24.94
CA ASP A 64 11.85 7.56 -25.22
C ASP A 64 13.30 7.07 -25.07
N ASP A 65 13.55 6.17 -24.10
CA ASP A 65 14.88 5.58 -23.90
C ASP A 65 15.26 4.61 -25.03
N VAL A 66 14.31 3.81 -25.51
CA VAL A 66 14.50 2.89 -26.64
C VAL A 66 14.78 3.69 -27.93
N ASP A 67 13.99 4.73 -28.20
CA ASP A 67 14.17 5.57 -29.38
C ASP A 67 15.50 6.34 -29.33
N ARG A 68 15.93 6.77 -28.14
CA ARG A 68 17.25 7.39 -27.95
C ARG A 68 18.39 6.41 -28.23
N THR A 69 18.33 5.19 -27.69
CA THR A 69 19.31 4.13 -27.98
C THR A 69 19.32 3.77 -29.47
N ALA A 70 18.15 3.70 -30.11
CA ALA A 70 18.04 3.41 -31.54
C ALA A 70 18.62 4.51 -32.45
N ALA A 71 18.62 5.76 -31.98
CA ALA A 71 19.16 6.90 -32.72
C ALA A 71 20.67 7.10 -32.55
N ASP A 72 21.30 6.43 -31.58
CA ASP A 72 22.74 6.53 -31.28
C ASP A 72 23.50 5.30 -31.82
N PRO A 73 24.27 5.42 -32.92
CA PRO A 73 25.06 4.31 -33.46
C PRO A 73 26.05 3.71 -32.47
N GLY A 74 26.51 4.50 -31.48
CA GLY A 74 27.42 4.04 -30.43
C GLY A 74 26.77 3.09 -29.42
N GLN A 75 25.43 2.93 -29.46
CA GLN A 75 24.68 2.05 -28.56
C GLN A 75 23.93 0.92 -29.28
N ALA A 76 24.28 0.63 -30.54
CA ALA A 76 23.61 -0.42 -31.32
C ALA A 76 23.59 -1.78 -30.59
N ASP A 77 24.66 -2.13 -29.87
CA ASP A 77 24.78 -3.39 -29.11
C ASP A 77 23.82 -3.47 -27.89
N PHE A 78 23.31 -2.33 -27.41
CA PHE A 78 22.37 -2.27 -26.28
C PHE A 78 20.90 -2.20 -26.73
N LEU A 79 20.63 -1.98 -28.01
CA LEU A 79 19.28 -1.73 -28.51
C LEU A 79 18.33 -2.88 -28.20
N ASP A 80 18.74 -4.13 -28.44
CA ASP A 80 17.91 -5.31 -28.16
C ASP A 80 17.59 -5.43 -26.66
N SER A 81 18.58 -5.17 -25.79
CA SER A 81 18.39 -5.17 -24.34
C SER A 81 17.43 -4.06 -23.87
N SER A 82 17.53 -2.87 -24.46
CA SER A 82 16.61 -1.75 -24.18
C SER A 82 15.19 -2.08 -24.61
N ILE A 83 15.01 -2.69 -25.79
CA ILE A 83 13.70 -3.11 -26.29
C ILE A 83 13.08 -4.19 -25.38
N ASP A 84 13.85 -5.23 -25.05
CA ASP A 84 13.39 -6.31 -24.17
C ASP A 84 13.04 -5.79 -22.78
N SER A 85 13.86 -4.89 -22.24
CA SER A 85 13.60 -4.23 -20.95
C SER A 85 12.32 -3.42 -20.98
N TYR A 86 12.07 -2.66 -22.06
CA TYR A 86 10.85 -1.88 -22.23
C TYR A 86 9.61 -2.77 -22.34
N LEU A 87 9.64 -3.79 -23.21
CA LEU A 87 8.51 -4.68 -23.44
C LEU A 87 8.17 -5.50 -22.19
N SER A 88 9.19 -6.05 -21.52
CA SER A 88 9.05 -6.80 -20.28
C SER A 88 8.46 -5.95 -19.15
N ARG A 89 9.02 -4.75 -18.93
CA ARG A 89 8.51 -3.80 -17.92
C ARG A 89 7.08 -3.39 -18.22
N THR A 90 6.80 -3.00 -19.47
CA THR A 90 5.45 -2.58 -19.88
C THR A 90 4.42 -3.69 -19.69
N GLY A 91 4.75 -4.93 -20.09
CA GLY A 91 3.88 -6.08 -19.87
C GLY A 91 3.63 -6.36 -18.39
N SER A 92 4.69 -6.32 -17.57
CA SER A 92 4.58 -6.47 -16.11
C SER A 92 3.72 -5.37 -15.48
N ASP A 93 3.93 -4.12 -15.85
CA ASP A 93 3.20 -2.96 -15.33
C ASP A 93 1.71 -3.07 -15.69
N ILE A 94 1.38 -3.48 -16.92
CA ILE A 94 -0.02 -3.68 -17.34
C ILE A 94 -0.68 -4.80 -16.53
N ASP A 95 0.00 -5.94 -16.35
CA ASP A 95 -0.56 -7.05 -15.57
C ASP A 95 -0.74 -6.67 -14.10
N GLN A 96 0.22 -5.96 -13.51
CA GLN A 96 0.10 -5.41 -12.17
C GLN A 96 -1.08 -4.44 -12.05
N LEU A 97 -1.23 -3.49 -12.98
CA LEU A 97 -2.33 -2.52 -12.96
C LEU A 97 -3.69 -3.19 -13.11
N ARG A 98 -3.80 -4.20 -13.97
CA ARG A 98 -5.02 -4.99 -14.13
C ARG A 98 -5.36 -5.75 -12.86
N GLY A 99 -4.35 -6.32 -12.19
CA GLY A 99 -4.52 -6.95 -10.87
C GLY A 99 -5.04 -5.96 -9.84
N GLN A 100 -4.37 -4.80 -9.71
CA GLN A 100 -4.78 -3.73 -8.79
C GLN A 100 -6.22 -3.28 -9.03
N LEU A 101 -6.59 -2.97 -10.28
CA LEU A 101 -7.96 -2.51 -10.62
C LEU A 101 -9.02 -3.58 -10.38
N LYS A 102 -8.68 -4.86 -10.53
CA LYS A 102 -9.59 -5.98 -10.21
C LYS A 102 -9.88 -6.07 -8.72
N ASP A 103 -8.90 -5.72 -7.88
CA ASP A 103 -9.02 -5.77 -6.43
C ASP A 103 -9.65 -4.48 -5.84
N VAL A 104 -9.85 -3.43 -6.65
CA VAL A 104 -10.58 -2.24 -6.22
C VAL A 104 -12.07 -2.57 -6.03
N PRO A 105 -12.64 -2.41 -4.82
CA PRO A 105 -14.07 -2.62 -4.60
C PRO A 105 -14.90 -1.58 -5.37
N ALA A 106 -16.15 -1.89 -5.66
CA ALA A 106 -17.06 -0.89 -6.24
C ALA A 106 -17.25 0.30 -5.28
N SER A 107 -17.21 1.52 -5.83
CA SER A 107 -17.49 2.75 -5.08
C SER A 107 -18.98 2.90 -4.75
N GLY A 108 -19.85 2.22 -5.51
CA GLY A 108 -21.30 2.43 -5.48
C GLY A 108 -21.76 3.61 -6.33
N VAL A 109 -20.84 4.34 -6.96
CA VAL A 109 -21.13 5.44 -7.89
C VAL A 109 -20.96 4.93 -9.31
N LYS A 110 -22.08 4.75 -10.02
CA LYS A 110 -22.13 4.17 -11.38
C LYS A 110 -21.11 4.76 -12.35
N GLY A 111 -20.92 6.08 -12.35
CA GLY A 111 -19.96 6.75 -13.24
C GLY A 111 -18.50 6.40 -12.94
N ALA A 112 -18.14 6.31 -11.66
CA ALA A 112 -16.80 5.96 -11.21
C ALA A 112 -16.49 4.47 -11.43
N ASP A 113 -17.45 3.60 -11.14
CA ASP A 113 -17.30 2.16 -11.37
C ASP A 113 -17.20 1.83 -12.86
N ALA A 114 -17.96 2.52 -13.71
CA ALA A 114 -17.86 2.41 -15.16
C ALA A 114 -16.49 2.87 -15.68
N TYR A 115 -15.90 3.92 -15.08
CA TYR A 115 -14.54 4.36 -15.40
C TYR A 115 -13.50 3.28 -15.07
N VAL A 116 -13.53 2.71 -13.87
CA VAL A 116 -12.59 1.65 -13.45
C VAL A 116 -12.70 0.43 -14.38
N ALA A 117 -13.93 0.01 -14.71
CA ALA A 117 -14.17 -1.10 -15.63
C ALA A 117 -13.65 -0.79 -17.06
N ALA A 118 -13.85 0.43 -17.55
CA ALA A 118 -13.37 0.86 -18.86
C ALA A 118 -11.83 0.89 -18.91
N LEU A 119 -11.17 1.39 -17.87
CA LEU A 119 -9.71 1.41 -17.76
C LEU A 119 -9.15 -0.03 -17.72
N GLY A 120 -9.72 -0.89 -16.88
CA GLY A 120 -9.32 -2.30 -16.82
C GLY A 120 -9.49 -3.03 -18.15
N LYS A 121 -10.57 -2.75 -18.90
CA LYS A 121 -10.76 -3.26 -20.26
C LYS A 121 -9.71 -2.73 -21.22
N ALA A 122 -9.41 -1.43 -21.20
CA ALA A 122 -8.42 -0.83 -22.08
C ALA A 122 -7.01 -1.42 -21.85
N LEU A 123 -6.62 -1.61 -20.58
CA LEU A 123 -5.38 -2.29 -20.21
C LEU A 123 -5.38 -3.76 -20.67
N GLY A 124 -6.51 -4.46 -20.59
CA GLY A 124 -6.64 -5.82 -21.13
C GLY A 124 -6.46 -5.91 -22.64
N GLU A 125 -6.94 -4.92 -23.40
CA GLU A 125 -6.68 -4.85 -24.85
C GLU A 125 -5.23 -4.46 -25.17
N LEU A 126 -4.60 -3.62 -24.33
CA LEU A 126 -3.19 -3.29 -24.46
C LEU A 126 -2.30 -4.51 -24.20
N GLN A 127 -2.60 -5.31 -23.17
CA GLN A 127 -1.83 -6.52 -22.85
C GLN A 127 -1.76 -7.50 -24.02
N LYS A 128 -2.85 -7.67 -24.77
CA LYS A 128 -2.89 -8.55 -25.96
C LYS A 128 -1.94 -8.09 -27.07
N ARG A 129 -1.50 -6.83 -27.05
CA ARG A 129 -0.57 -6.26 -28.02
C ARG A 129 0.88 -6.37 -27.58
N VAL A 130 1.16 -6.61 -26.30
CA VAL A 130 2.51 -6.86 -25.80
C VAL A 130 2.95 -8.24 -26.29
N PRO A 131 3.98 -8.34 -27.14
CA PRO A 131 4.41 -9.62 -27.69
C PRO A 131 5.09 -10.47 -26.61
N ALA A 132 5.12 -11.79 -26.80
CA ALA A 132 6.15 -12.61 -26.17
C ALA A 132 7.52 -12.21 -26.77
N THR A 133 8.59 -12.25 -25.97
CA THR A 133 9.94 -11.70 -26.20
C THR A 133 10.73 -12.22 -27.43
N THR A 134 10.08 -12.82 -28.43
CA THR A 134 10.70 -13.42 -29.63
C THR A 134 10.16 -12.84 -30.93
N ALA A 135 9.69 -11.58 -30.91
CA ALA A 135 9.09 -10.94 -32.07
C ALA A 135 10.09 -10.73 -33.21
N LYS A 136 9.69 -11.06 -34.45
CA LYS A 136 10.38 -10.61 -35.66
C LYS A 136 10.18 -9.09 -35.77
N GLN A 137 11.26 -8.30 -35.69
CA GLN A 137 11.25 -6.82 -35.62
C GLN A 137 10.88 -6.24 -34.23
N PRO A 138 11.72 -6.48 -33.20
CA PRO A 138 11.43 -6.06 -31.84
C PRO A 138 11.23 -4.54 -31.69
N LEU A 139 12.00 -3.71 -32.42
CA LEU A 139 11.86 -2.25 -32.37
C LEU A 139 10.51 -1.76 -32.90
N ALA A 140 10.08 -2.28 -34.05
CA ALA A 140 8.78 -1.92 -34.64
C ALA A 140 7.63 -2.31 -33.68
N LYS A 141 7.77 -3.46 -33.02
CA LYS A 141 6.77 -3.94 -32.07
C LYS A 141 6.75 -3.13 -30.77
N ALA A 142 7.92 -2.73 -30.25
CA ALA A 142 8.01 -1.80 -29.12
C ALA A 142 7.30 -0.48 -29.41
N ARG A 143 7.51 0.09 -30.61
CA ARG A 143 6.80 1.30 -31.06
C ARG A 143 5.29 1.10 -31.22
N GLU A 144 4.85 -0.07 -31.68
CA GLU A 144 3.42 -0.39 -31.74
C GLU A 144 2.77 -0.44 -30.35
N VAL A 145 3.44 -1.07 -29.37
CA VAL A 145 3.00 -1.10 -27.97
C VAL A 145 2.96 0.30 -27.40
N ALA A 146 4.00 1.11 -27.62
CA ALA A 146 4.05 2.50 -27.19
C ALA A 146 2.92 3.35 -27.80
N ALA A 147 2.64 3.18 -29.10
CA ALA A 147 1.55 3.87 -29.77
C ALA A 147 0.17 3.44 -29.20
N ALA A 148 0.00 2.16 -28.88
CA ALA A 148 -1.22 1.66 -28.24
C ALA A 148 -1.38 2.20 -26.81
N ALA A 149 -0.29 2.30 -26.04
CA ALA A 149 -0.28 2.92 -24.72
C ALA A 149 -0.59 4.43 -24.81
N ALA A 150 -0.01 5.14 -25.78
CA ALA A 150 -0.29 6.55 -26.03
C ALA A 150 -1.75 6.82 -26.43
N ALA A 151 -2.40 5.85 -27.09
CA ALA A 151 -3.82 5.92 -27.44
C ALA A 151 -4.76 5.74 -26.23
N LEU A 152 -4.27 5.29 -25.07
CA LEU A 152 -5.04 5.36 -23.83
C LEU A 152 -5.29 6.84 -23.52
N LYS A 153 -6.57 7.24 -23.49
CA LYS A 153 -6.95 8.62 -23.12
C LYS A 153 -6.36 9.00 -21.76
N PRO A 154 -5.98 10.27 -21.53
CA PRO A 154 -5.56 10.76 -20.22
C PRO A 154 -6.56 10.35 -19.16
N ALA A 155 -6.14 9.41 -18.31
CA ALA A 155 -7.04 8.69 -17.42
C ALA A 155 -7.46 9.62 -16.27
N THR A 156 -6.56 10.53 -15.86
CA THR A 156 -6.80 11.49 -14.78
C THR A 156 -7.99 12.42 -15.04
N ALA A 157 -8.14 12.97 -16.26
CA ALA A 157 -9.22 13.91 -16.57
C ALA A 157 -10.61 13.23 -16.57
N ASP A 158 -10.68 12.01 -17.09
CA ASP A 158 -11.90 11.21 -17.11
C ASP A 158 -12.29 10.74 -15.70
N LEU A 159 -11.30 10.39 -14.86
CA LEU A 159 -11.53 10.09 -13.44
C LEU A 159 -12.12 11.29 -12.70
N GLN A 160 -11.52 12.47 -12.84
CA GLN A 160 -12.04 13.69 -12.19
C GLN A 160 -13.47 13.99 -12.63
N LYS A 161 -13.79 13.80 -13.92
CA LYS A 161 -15.15 13.95 -14.43
C LYS A 161 -16.12 12.94 -13.80
N ALA A 162 -15.71 11.68 -13.66
CA ALA A 162 -16.52 10.64 -13.03
C ALA A 162 -16.80 10.93 -11.55
N VAL A 163 -15.82 11.47 -10.83
CA VAL A 163 -15.92 11.83 -9.41
C VAL A 163 -16.82 13.05 -9.18
N ARG A 164 -16.79 14.07 -10.05
CA ARG A 164 -17.63 15.29 -9.92
C ARG A 164 -19.12 15.02 -9.82
N GLY A 165 -19.59 13.90 -10.38
CA GLY A 165 -21.02 13.55 -10.42
C GLY A 165 -21.62 13.14 -9.08
N ASP A 166 -20.80 12.87 -8.05
CA ASP A 166 -21.28 12.43 -6.74
C ASP A 166 -20.58 13.21 -5.61
N ALA A 167 -21.37 13.84 -4.74
CA ALA A 167 -20.83 14.72 -3.71
C ALA A 167 -20.04 13.98 -2.61
N LYS A 168 -20.38 12.73 -2.31
CA LYS A 168 -19.72 11.93 -1.26
C LYS A 168 -18.39 11.37 -1.78
N LEU A 169 -18.39 10.83 -3.00
CA LEU A 169 -17.17 10.39 -3.67
C LEU A 169 -16.21 11.56 -3.87
N ASN A 170 -16.71 12.72 -4.31
CA ASN A 170 -15.91 13.93 -4.47
C ASN A 170 -15.25 14.36 -3.14
N ALA A 171 -16.00 14.42 -2.05
CA ALA A 171 -15.44 14.76 -0.72
C ALA A 171 -14.33 13.79 -0.28
N SER A 172 -14.51 12.48 -0.52
CA SER A 172 -13.48 11.48 -0.24
C SER A 172 -12.27 11.56 -1.18
N PHE A 173 -12.51 11.82 -2.47
CA PHE A 173 -11.46 11.95 -3.47
C PHE A 173 -10.57 13.16 -3.21
N ASP A 174 -11.18 14.28 -2.82
CA ASP A 174 -10.48 15.53 -2.54
C ASP A 174 -9.53 15.43 -1.34
N VAL A 175 -9.70 14.45 -0.44
CA VAL A 175 -8.82 14.22 0.72
C VAL A 175 -7.93 12.98 0.56
N ALA A 176 -8.03 12.27 -0.56
CA ALA A 176 -7.28 11.05 -0.81
C ALA A 176 -5.81 11.36 -1.15
N PRO A 177 -4.84 10.72 -0.46
CA PRO A 177 -3.42 10.85 -0.79
C PRO A 177 -3.12 10.51 -2.25
N GLY A 178 -2.31 11.35 -2.91
CA GLY A 178 -1.90 11.15 -4.31
C GLY A 178 -2.96 11.53 -5.36
N CYS A 179 -4.18 11.89 -4.96
CA CYS A 179 -5.18 12.43 -5.87
C CYS A 179 -5.03 13.95 -6.02
N SER A 180 -5.25 14.47 -7.22
CA SER A 180 -5.37 15.92 -7.46
C SER A 180 -6.80 16.37 -7.16
N PRO A 181 -7.04 17.23 -6.14
CA PRO A 181 -8.39 17.65 -5.76
C PRO A 181 -9.18 18.22 -6.93
N VAL A 182 -10.46 17.89 -6.97
CA VAL A 182 -11.40 18.25 -8.03
C VAL A 182 -12.08 19.57 -7.73
N ARG A 183 -12.30 19.88 -6.44
CA ARG A 183 -12.87 21.17 -6.00
C ARG A 183 -11.78 22.23 -5.86
N GLN A 184 -12.06 23.41 -6.43
CA GLN A 184 -11.48 24.68 -5.97
C GLN A 184 -12.39 25.14 -4.82
N PHE A 185 -11.99 24.88 -3.58
CA PHE A 185 -12.87 24.96 -2.42
C PHE A 185 -13.39 26.38 -2.12
N GLY A 186 -14.68 26.46 -1.78
CA GLY A 186 -15.23 27.48 -0.89
C GLY A 186 -14.75 27.25 0.57
N PRO A 187 -15.26 27.97 1.57
CA PRO A 187 -14.76 27.85 2.95
C PRO A 187 -14.91 26.42 3.47
N VAL A 188 -13.77 25.79 3.78
CA VAL A 188 -13.69 24.46 4.40
C VAL A 188 -13.79 24.64 5.92
N ASP A 189 -14.59 23.81 6.60
CA ASP A 189 -14.58 23.77 8.07
C ASP A 189 -13.15 23.41 8.53
N ALA A 190 -12.60 24.19 9.46
CA ALA A 190 -11.26 23.99 10.02
C ALA A 190 -11.06 22.57 10.62
N ALA A 191 -12.15 21.87 10.94
CA ALA A 191 -12.11 20.48 11.40
C ALA A 191 -12.09 19.42 10.29
N SER A 192 -12.19 19.80 9.02
CA SER A 192 -12.30 18.84 7.90
C SER A 192 -10.96 18.19 7.58
N PRO A 193 -10.93 16.89 7.24
CA PRO A 193 -9.72 16.24 6.76
C PRO A 193 -9.08 16.97 5.59
N THR A 194 -7.75 16.92 5.52
CA THR A 194 -6.98 17.46 4.38
C THR A 194 -6.13 16.35 3.77
N PRO A 195 -5.82 16.38 2.45
CA PRO A 195 -4.95 15.39 1.82
C PRO A 195 -3.63 15.15 2.57
N ALA A 196 -3.00 16.21 3.03
CA ALA A 196 -1.71 16.15 3.70
C ALA A 196 -1.81 15.41 5.05
N LEU A 197 -2.85 15.70 5.85
CA LEU A 197 -3.04 15.03 7.14
C LEU A 197 -3.54 13.59 6.97
N VAL A 198 -4.36 13.29 5.96
CA VAL A 198 -4.76 11.92 5.65
C VAL A 198 -3.54 11.09 5.22
N ALA A 199 -2.68 11.65 4.37
CA ALA A 199 -1.43 10.99 3.93
C ALA A 199 -0.48 10.76 5.11
N TRP A 200 -0.35 11.76 6.00
CA TRP A 200 0.44 11.64 7.22
C TRP A 200 -0.10 10.52 8.11
N SER A 201 -1.41 10.50 8.39
CA SER A 201 -2.03 9.49 9.25
C SER A 201 -1.87 8.09 8.66
N ASP A 202 -2.13 7.92 7.37
CA ASP A 202 -1.98 6.65 6.66
C ASP A 202 -0.56 6.09 6.74
N THR A 203 0.43 6.96 6.52
CA THR A 203 1.85 6.61 6.63
C THR A 203 2.23 6.22 8.05
N MET A 204 1.77 6.97 9.05
CA MET A 204 2.05 6.70 10.46
C MET A 204 1.41 5.40 10.96
N CYS A 205 0.19 5.09 10.52
CA CYS A 205 -0.48 3.82 10.84
C CYS A 205 0.27 2.63 10.24
N THR A 206 0.67 2.74 8.96
CA THR A 206 1.47 1.71 8.28
C THR A 206 2.81 1.51 8.99
N ALA A 207 3.54 2.58 9.29
CA ALA A 207 4.83 2.50 9.96
C ALA A 207 4.70 1.91 11.38
N ALA A 208 3.72 2.34 12.17
CA ALA A 208 3.50 1.81 13.53
C ALA A 208 3.15 0.31 13.50
N ALA A 209 2.34 -0.13 12.54
CA ALA A 209 2.03 -1.55 12.35
C ALA A 209 3.28 -2.35 11.91
N SER A 210 4.07 -1.83 10.96
CA SER A 210 5.31 -2.47 10.51
C SER A 210 6.34 -2.59 11.63
N VAL A 211 6.54 -1.55 12.44
CA VAL A 211 7.45 -1.61 13.60
C VAL A 211 6.95 -2.59 14.65
N THR A 212 5.64 -2.63 14.91
CA THR A 212 5.06 -3.62 15.82
C THR A 212 5.32 -5.05 15.34
N SER A 213 5.15 -5.31 14.03
CA SER A 213 5.45 -6.60 13.41
C SER A 213 6.93 -6.96 13.48
N LEU A 214 7.83 -6.00 13.22
CA LEU A 214 9.29 -6.19 13.32
C LEU A 214 9.73 -6.58 14.74
N ARG A 215 9.16 -5.93 15.76
CA ARG A 215 9.45 -6.19 17.18
C ARG A 215 8.91 -7.53 17.66
N ALA A 216 7.87 -8.05 17.01
CA ALA A 216 7.18 -9.28 17.38
C ALA A 216 7.76 -10.53 16.71
N GLN A 217 8.80 -10.40 15.87
CA GLN A 217 9.43 -11.52 15.19
C GLN A 217 10.02 -12.52 16.18
N LYS A 218 9.85 -13.81 15.90
CA LYS A 218 10.45 -14.90 16.66
C LYS A 218 11.21 -15.82 15.71
N LEU A 219 12.26 -16.45 16.22
CA LEU A 219 13.08 -17.36 15.43
C LEU A 219 12.27 -18.50 14.82
N GLY A 220 11.31 -19.04 15.57
CA GLY A 220 10.42 -20.11 15.11
C GLY A 220 9.47 -19.71 13.98
N ASP A 221 9.07 -18.44 13.93
CA ASP A 221 8.22 -17.91 12.84
C ASP A 221 9.01 -17.81 11.53
N ILE A 222 10.33 -17.61 11.60
CA ILE A 222 11.22 -17.44 10.45
C ILE A 222 11.74 -18.80 9.96
N ALA A 223 12.38 -19.57 10.84
CA ALA A 223 12.97 -20.86 10.47
C ALA A 223 11.92 -21.96 10.28
N GLY A 224 10.76 -21.82 10.90
CA GLY A 224 9.80 -22.91 11.10
C GLY A 224 10.23 -23.81 12.25
N ASP A 225 9.42 -23.85 13.31
CA ASP A 225 9.66 -24.77 14.45
C ASP A 225 9.38 -26.23 14.10
N ASP A 226 8.58 -26.48 13.05
CA ASP A 226 8.25 -27.83 12.61
C ASP A 226 9.34 -28.39 11.67
N PRO A 227 9.89 -29.59 11.95
CA PRO A 227 10.96 -30.20 11.14
C PRO A 227 10.64 -30.32 9.64
N ARG A 228 9.36 -30.32 9.25
CA ARG A 228 8.95 -30.36 7.84
C ARG A 228 9.38 -29.12 7.06
N PHE A 229 9.62 -27.99 7.73
CA PHE A 229 10.11 -26.75 7.11
C PHE A 229 11.64 -26.63 7.17
N ALA A 230 12.36 -27.59 7.75
CA ALA A 230 13.80 -27.48 7.97
C ALA A 230 14.60 -27.29 6.66
N GLY A 231 14.11 -27.80 5.53
CA GLY A 231 14.74 -27.62 4.22
C GLY A 231 14.76 -26.16 3.72
N PHE A 232 13.87 -25.31 4.25
CA PHE A 232 13.74 -23.90 3.85
C PHE A 232 14.29 -22.94 4.91
N GLY A 233 14.43 -23.41 6.16
CA GLY A 233 14.83 -22.57 7.28
C GLY A 233 16.13 -21.79 7.05
N GLY A 234 17.13 -22.38 6.39
CA GLY A 234 18.38 -21.67 6.06
C GLY A 234 18.17 -20.46 5.14
N PHE A 235 17.36 -20.63 4.09
CA PHE A 235 17.04 -19.56 3.14
C PHE A 235 16.23 -18.44 3.81
N GLU A 236 15.21 -18.79 4.59
CA GLU A 236 14.38 -17.80 5.30
C GLU A 236 15.16 -17.03 6.36
N LEU A 237 16.04 -17.70 7.11
CA LEU A 237 16.93 -17.03 8.05
C LEU A 237 17.87 -16.06 7.32
N GLY A 238 18.46 -16.48 6.19
CA GLY A 238 19.30 -15.61 5.36
C GLY A 238 18.54 -14.38 4.84
N ASN A 239 17.32 -14.57 4.32
CA ASN A 239 16.46 -13.47 3.87
C ASN A 239 16.12 -12.51 5.00
N PHE A 240 15.78 -13.02 6.19
CA PHE A 240 15.46 -12.21 7.34
C PHE A 240 16.67 -11.37 7.79
N ILE A 241 17.85 -12.00 7.93
CA ILE A 241 19.10 -11.32 8.32
C ILE A 241 19.45 -10.21 7.33
N GLY A 242 19.46 -10.53 6.03
CA GLY A 242 19.78 -9.56 4.98
C GLY A 242 18.69 -8.52 4.71
N GLY A 243 17.44 -8.80 5.10
CA GLY A 243 16.29 -7.93 4.86
C GLY A 243 16.02 -6.92 5.98
N ALA A 244 16.36 -7.25 7.23
CA ALA A 244 16.01 -6.44 8.39
C ALA A 244 16.55 -4.99 8.31
N GLY A 245 17.83 -4.83 7.92
CA GLY A 245 18.45 -3.52 7.73
C GLY A 245 17.73 -2.68 6.68
N ARG A 246 17.42 -3.28 5.53
CA ARG A 246 16.65 -2.61 4.45
C ARG A 246 15.26 -2.20 4.90
N GLN A 247 14.55 -3.06 5.64
CA GLN A 247 13.20 -2.77 6.12
C GLN A 247 13.20 -1.59 7.12
N VAL A 248 14.15 -1.54 8.05
CA VAL A 248 14.32 -0.39 8.96
C VAL A 248 14.72 0.87 8.20
N GLY A 249 15.59 0.75 7.19
CA GLY A 249 15.97 1.84 6.30
C GLY A 249 14.79 2.40 5.51
N GLN A 250 13.94 1.55 4.95
CA GLN A 250 12.71 1.93 4.23
C GLN A 250 11.72 2.66 5.14
N LEU A 251 11.50 2.16 6.36
CA LEU A 251 10.64 2.85 7.35
C LEU A 251 11.20 4.22 7.73
N THR A 252 12.51 4.31 7.93
CA THR A 252 13.21 5.58 8.21
C THR A 252 13.03 6.56 7.05
N GLY A 253 13.27 6.10 5.81
CA GLY A 253 13.10 6.91 4.59
C GLY A 253 11.65 7.33 4.33
N THR A 254 10.68 6.54 4.80
CA THR A 254 9.25 6.86 4.71
C THR A 254 8.83 7.92 5.75
N LEU A 255 9.35 7.82 6.98
CA LEU A 255 8.98 8.71 8.09
C LEU A 255 9.73 10.05 8.08
N ALA A 256 10.98 10.07 7.61
CA ALA A 256 11.82 11.26 7.56
C ALA A 256 11.20 12.43 6.77
N PRO A 257 10.63 12.25 5.56
CA PRO A 257 10.07 13.35 4.75
C PRO A 257 8.71 13.84 5.24
N LEU A 258 8.07 13.16 6.20
CA LEU A 258 6.77 13.60 6.73
C LEU A 258 6.93 14.94 7.45
N ALA A 259 6.20 15.95 6.96
CA ALA A 259 6.12 17.25 7.60
C ALA A 259 5.45 17.17 8.98
N PRO A 260 5.81 18.04 9.93
CA PRO A 260 5.05 18.23 11.17
C PRO A 260 3.59 18.60 10.88
N THR A 261 2.68 18.05 11.68
CA THR A 261 1.24 18.30 11.62
C THR A 261 0.84 19.59 12.33
N GLY A 262 1.70 20.11 13.22
CA GLY A 262 1.39 21.22 14.12
C GLY A 262 0.68 20.77 15.40
N VAL A 263 0.44 19.46 15.58
CA VAL A 263 -0.09 18.86 16.80
C VAL A 263 1.08 18.25 17.57
N GLN A 264 1.40 18.83 18.74
CA GLN A 264 2.62 18.53 19.48
C GLN A 264 2.81 17.03 19.77
N GLU A 265 1.76 16.34 20.20
CA GLU A 265 1.81 14.92 20.57
C GLU A 265 2.02 14.02 19.34
N ALA A 266 1.37 14.33 18.23
CA ALA A 266 1.53 13.61 16.98
C ALA A 266 2.94 13.79 16.40
N ASP A 267 3.46 15.01 16.45
CA ASP A 267 4.80 15.34 15.98
C ASP A 267 5.88 14.70 16.87
N ALA A 268 5.67 14.68 18.19
CA ALA A 268 6.53 13.98 19.15
C ALA A 268 6.48 12.46 18.93
N TYR A 269 5.32 11.88 18.65
CA TYR A 269 5.19 10.46 18.31
C TYR A 269 6.02 10.12 17.06
N ARG A 270 5.83 10.87 15.96
CA ARG A 270 6.60 10.65 14.72
C ARG A 270 8.11 10.78 14.97
N ALA A 271 8.54 11.84 15.66
CA ALA A 271 9.95 12.07 15.94
C ALA A 271 10.56 10.96 16.81
N GLY A 272 9.84 10.51 17.84
CA GLY A 272 10.25 9.41 18.71
C GLY A 272 10.39 8.10 17.95
N LEU A 273 9.43 7.77 17.08
CA LEU A 273 9.48 6.54 16.27
C LEU A 273 10.66 6.58 15.28
N LEU A 274 10.85 7.71 14.60
CA LEU A 274 11.97 7.92 13.68
C LEU A 274 13.32 7.79 14.40
N ALA A 275 13.48 8.42 15.56
CA ALA A 275 14.69 8.33 16.37
C ALA A 275 14.98 6.90 16.83
N ALA A 276 13.95 6.15 17.24
CA ALA A 276 14.09 4.75 17.63
C ALA A 276 14.57 3.86 16.47
N LEU A 277 14.04 4.07 15.27
CA LEU A 277 14.49 3.36 14.06
C LEU A 277 15.94 3.71 13.70
N GLN A 278 16.29 4.99 13.73
CA GLN A 278 17.65 5.46 13.45
C GLN A 278 18.67 4.92 14.45
N ALA A 279 18.28 4.76 15.73
CA ALA A 279 19.15 4.19 16.77
C ALA A 279 19.43 2.69 16.58
N VAL A 280 18.53 1.98 15.89
CA VAL A 280 18.62 0.53 15.63
C VAL A 280 19.31 0.23 14.31
N ALA A 281 19.10 1.05 13.28
CA ALA A 281 19.69 0.87 11.95
C ALA A 281 21.20 0.53 11.92
N PRO A 282 22.10 1.22 12.66
CA PRO A 282 23.53 0.90 12.61
C PRO A 282 23.92 -0.41 13.33
N LYS A 283 23.00 -1.01 14.10
CA LYS A 283 23.22 -2.28 14.81
C LYS A 283 22.80 -3.50 13.98
N LEU A 284 22.10 -3.27 12.87
CA LEU A 284 21.65 -4.32 11.97
C LEU A 284 22.75 -4.65 10.93
N PRO A 285 22.77 -5.89 10.43
CA PRO A 285 23.60 -6.24 9.28
C PRO A 285 23.35 -5.25 8.13
N GLN A 286 24.44 -4.72 7.59
CA GLN A 286 24.38 -3.83 6.43
C GLN A 286 24.36 -4.67 5.15
N ASP A 287 23.83 -4.10 4.06
CA ASP A 287 23.68 -4.74 2.74
C ASP A 287 24.99 -5.28 2.12
N GLN A 288 26.14 -5.08 2.78
CA GLN A 288 27.44 -5.59 2.35
C GLN A 288 27.67 -7.08 2.64
N GLN A 289 26.92 -7.67 3.57
CA GLN A 289 26.87 -9.14 3.71
C GLN A 289 25.95 -9.65 2.60
N GLY A 290 26.53 -9.96 1.45
CA GLY A 290 25.76 -10.39 0.29
C GLY A 290 24.95 -11.64 0.63
N MET A 291 23.77 -11.79 0.02
CA MET A 291 22.95 -13.01 0.15
C MET A 291 23.74 -14.30 -0.14
N ALA A 292 24.77 -14.20 -0.99
CA ALA A 292 25.70 -15.28 -1.26
C ALA A 292 26.40 -15.78 0.02
N ASP A 293 26.91 -14.88 0.88
CA ASP A 293 27.64 -15.24 2.09
C ASP A 293 26.74 -15.94 3.11
N LEU A 294 25.47 -15.52 3.21
CA LEU A 294 24.48 -16.14 4.10
C LEU A 294 24.07 -17.53 3.59
N SER A 295 24.02 -17.72 2.27
CA SER A 295 23.57 -18.99 1.65
C SER A 295 24.52 -20.16 1.90
N PHE A 296 25.79 -19.89 2.21
CA PHE A 296 26.79 -20.94 2.50
C PHE A 296 26.99 -21.20 4.00
N GLN A 297 26.31 -20.47 4.88
CA GLN A 297 26.47 -20.64 6.33
C GLN A 297 25.68 -21.85 6.85
N PRO A 298 26.20 -22.57 7.86
CA PRO A 298 25.43 -23.57 8.58
C PRO A 298 24.17 -22.97 9.21
N VAL A 299 23.06 -23.71 9.19
CA VAL A 299 21.76 -23.25 9.72
C VAL A 299 21.84 -22.79 11.18
N ASP A 300 22.64 -23.43 12.03
CA ASP A 300 22.78 -23.02 13.43
C ASP A 300 23.50 -21.66 13.59
N GLN A 301 24.43 -21.33 12.68
CA GLN A 301 25.04 -20.01 12.62
C GLN A 301 24.02 -18.96 12.18
N LEU A 302 23.21 -19.27 11.17
CA LEU A 302 22.12 -18.40 10.73
C LEU A 302 21.08 -18.18 11.83
N LYS A 303 20.72 -19.21 12.59
CA LYS A 303 19.82 -19.07 13.76
C LYS A 303 20.39 -18.11 14.79
N THR A 304 21.69 -18.23 15.09
CA THR A 304 22.37 -17.34 16.04
C THR A 304 22.35 -15.88 15.57
N GLN A 305 22.65 -15.63 14.29
CA GLN A 305 22.63 -14.28 13.72
C GLN A 305 21.20 -13.71 13.64
N ALA A 306 20.23 -14.51 13.22
CA ALA A 306 18.83 -14.11 13.19
C ALA A 306 18.34 -13.75 14.60
N GLN A 307 18.73 -14.50 15.63
CA GLN A 307 18.40 -14.15 17.01
C GLN A 307 19.00 -12.81 17.43
N GLN A 308 20.25 -12.52 17.06
CA GLN A 308 20.86 -11.20 17.32
C GLN A 308 20.09 -10.07 16.64
N VAL A 309 19.65 -10.27 15.39
CA VAL A 309 18.80 -9.32 14.66
C VAL A 309 17.46 -9.11 15.37
N ILE A 310 16.80 -10.20 15.78
CA ILE A 310 15.54 -10.15 16.55
C ILE A 310 15.73 -9.34 17.84
N ASP A 311 16.77 -9.64 18.61
CA ASP A 311 17.06 -8.96 19.88
C ASP A 311 17.26 -7.46 19.66
N VAL A 312 17.98 -7.08 18.59
CA VAL A 312 18.19 -5.68 18.20
C VAL A 312 16.87 -5.02 17.81
N LEU A 313 16.03 -5.65 16.99
CA LEU A 313 14.72 -5.12 16.59
C LEU A 313 13.76 -4.99 17.78
N ALA A 314 13.80 -5.91 18.74
CA ALA A 314 12.98 -5.86 19.95
C ALA A 314 13.27 -4.62 20.81
N THR A 315 14.47 -4.01 20.69
CA THR A 315 14.83 -2.78 21.40
C THR A 315 14.15 -1.51 20.86
N ILE A 316 13.53 -1.56 19.68
CA ILE A 316 12.78 -0.42 19.15
C ILE A 316 11.66 -0.09 20.15
N THR A 317 11.71 1.10 20.74
CA THR A 317 10.71 1.54 21.72
C THR A 317 9.61 2.31 21.00
N MET A 318 8.36 1.87 21.16
CA MET A 318 7.21 2.61 20.64
C MET A 318 6.98 3.87 21.49
N PRO A 319 6.76 5.04 20.86
CA PRO A 319 6.50 6.27 21.61
C PRO A 319 5.22 6.17 22.45
N SER A 320 5.18 6.95 23.54
CA SER A 320 4.02 7.12 24.43
C SER A 320 3.59 8.59 24.44
N PRO A 321 2.27 8.90 24.39
CA PRO A 321 1.16 7.96 24.25
C PRO A 321 1.16 7.27 22.87
N ASP A 322 0.33 6.25 22.66
CA ASP A 322 0.25 5.56 21.37
C ASP A 322 -0.31 6.48 20.26
N LEU A 323 -0.19 6.05 18.99
CA LEU A 323 -0.61 6.88 17.85
C LEU A 323 -2.09 7.31 17.94
N PRO A 324 -3.06 6.41 18.24
CA PRO A 324 -4.47 6.81 18.46
C PRO A 324 -4.65 7.92 19.50
N ALA A 325 -3.98 7.82 20.64
CA ALA A 325 -4.05 8.85 21.68
C ALA A 325 -3.36 10.15 21.24
N ALA A 326 -2.23 10.07 20.52
CA ALA A 326 -1.51 11.24 20.02
C ALA A 326 -2.34 12.05 19.01
N VAL A 327 -3.13 11.39 18.15
CA VAL A 327 -3.97 12.10 17.15
C VAL A 327 -5.28 12.64 17.73
N ALA A 328 -5.77 12.08 18.84
CA ALA A 328 -7.07 12.42 19.42
C ALA A 328 -7.17 13.85 19.96
N HIS A 329 -6.05 14.53 20.23
CA HIS A 329 -6.02 15.90 20.76
C HIS A 329 -6.35 17.00 19.73
N SER A 330 -6.46 16.65 18.44
CA SER A 330 -6.81 17.60 17.39
C SER A 330 -7.94 17.03 16.54
N LYS A 331 -9.07 17.76 16.49
CA LYS A 331 -10.25 17.31 15.75
C LYS A 331 -9.96 17.07 14.27
N VAL A 332 -9.17 17.94 13.63
CA VAL A 332 -8.81 17.80 12.21
C VAL A 332 -7.91 16.59 11.96
N LEU A 333 -6.96 16.32 12.86
CA LEU A 333 -6.07 15.18 12.74
C LEU A 333 -6.79 13.86 13.06
N ALA A 334 -7.65 13.83 14.09
CA ALA A 334 -8.52 12.72 14.41
C ALA A 334 -9.43 12.36 13.23
N ASN A 335 -10.10 13.35 12.61
CA ASN A 335 -10.93 13.12 11.43
C ASN A 335 -10.10 12.62 10.23
N SER A 336 -8.88 13.13 10.04
CA SER A 336 -7.97 12.66 8.99
C SER A 336 -7.52 11.21 9.21
N TYR A 337 -7.23 10.86 10.46
CA TYR A 337 -6.90 9.51 10.89
C TYR A 337 -8.07 8.54 10.69
N ASP A 338 -9.29 8.96 10.99
CA ASP A 338 -10.49 8.13 10.80
C ASP A 338 -10.77 7.81 9.33
N VAL A 339 -10.40 8.68 8.39
CA VAL A 339 -10.59 8.43 6.96
C VAL A 339 -9.36 7.86 6.25
N ALA A 340 -8.20 7.83 6.90
CA ALA A 340 -6.98 7.23 6.36
C ALA A 340 -7.15 5.72 6.13
N PRO A 341 -6.82 5.19 4.92
CA PRO A 341 -7.07 3.79 4.54
C PRO A 341 -6.47 2.75 5.49
N ASN A 342 -5.22 2.94 5.93
CA ASN A 342 -4.46 2.00 6.73
C ASN A 342 -4.59 2.21 8.24
N CYS A 343 -5.40 3.18 8.67
CA CYS A 343 -5.66 3.43 10.09
C CYS A 343 -6.89 2.66 10.58
N ARG A 344 -6.95 2.31 11.86
CA ARG A 344 -8.18 1.83 12.51
C ARG A 344 -8.94 3.04 13.04
N PRO A 345 -10.28 3.17 12.91
CA PRO A 345 -10.96 4.37 13.37
C PRO A 345 -10.87 4.48 14.89
N LEU A 346 -10.81 5.71 15.40
CA LEU A 346 -10.79 5.97 16.83
C LEU A 346 -12.06 5.40 17.49
N GLY A 347 -11.89 4.78 18.66
CA GLY A 347 -12.98 4.13 19.39
C GLY A 347 -13.53 2.86 18.75
N SER A 348 -12.99 2.41 17.61
CA SER A 348 -13.39 1.11 17.05
C SER A 348 -12.93 -0.04 17.94
N PRO A 349 -13.71 -1.13 18.02
CA PRO A 349 -13.33 -2.30 18.79
C PRO A 349 -12.01 -2.89 18.28
N PRO A 350 -11.31 -3.67 19.14
CA PRO A 350 -10.19 -4.48 18.69
C PRO A 350 -10.54 -5.29 17.44
N LEU A 351 -9.56 -5.45 16.54
CA LEU A 351 -9.77 -6.34 15.40
C LEU A 351 -10.08 -7.74 15.93
N ALA A 352 -11.06 -8.37 15.31
CA ALA A 352 -11.34 -9.79 15.49
C ALA A 352 -11.18 -10.45 14.12
N LEU A 353 -10.75 -11.71 14.13
CA LEU A 353 -10.78 -12.51 12.90
C LEU A 353 -12.22 -12.68 12.43
N PRO A 354 -12.49 -12.58 11.12
CA PRO A 354 -13.77 -12.96 10.58
C PRO A 354 -14.04 -14.44 10.89
N ALA A 355 -15.31 -14.81 11.05
CA ALA A 355 -15.68 -16.21 11.16
C ALA A 355 -15.40 -16.93 9.83
N ALA A 356 -14.65 -18.03 9.88
CA ALA A 356 -14.47 -18.89 8.73
C ALA A 356 -15.74 -19.70 8.46
N ALA A 357 -16.16 -19.82 7.20
CA ALA A 357 -17.40 -20.53 6.83
C ALA A 357 -17.45 -21.99 7.36
N ASN A 358 -16.30 -22.65 7.43
CA ASN A 358 -16.15 -24.01 7.94
C ASN A 358 -15.52 -24.06 9.35
N GLY A 359 -15.45 -22.93 10.06
CA GLY A 359 -14.82 -22.86 11.37
C GLY A 359 -13.38 -23.37 11.33
N THR A 360 -13.02 -24.30 12.23
CA THR A 360 -11.70 -24.95 12.27
C THR A 360 -11.67 -26.33 11.62
N ASP A 361 -12.72 -26.72 10.90
CA ASP A 361 -12.83 -28.05 10.27
C ASP A 361 -12.03 -28.12 8.96
N LEU A 362 -10.76 -28.55 9.07
CA LEU A 362 -9.88 -28.74 7.90
C LEU A 362 -10.37 -29.87 6.98
N GLY A 363 -11.22 -30.78 7.46
CA GLY A 363 -11.80 -31.86 6.65
C GLY A 363 -12.75 -31.35 5.57
N ALA A 364 -13.38 -30.19 5.79
CA ALA A 364 -14.25 -29.54 4.81
C ALA A 364 -13.54 -29.22 3.49
N CYS A 365 -12.21 -29.10 3.50
CA CYS A 365 -11.39 -28.76 2.34
C CYS A 365 -11.14 -29.91 1.38
N GLN A 366 -11.45 -31.15 1.77
CA GLN A 366 -11.23 -32.33 0.91
C GLN A 366 -11.99 -32.24 -0.41
N ALA A 367 -13.15 -31.60 -0.42
CA ALA A 367 -13.99 -31.39 -1.60
C ALA A 367 -13.43 -30.32 -2.58
N GLY A 368 -12.28 -29.72 -2.27
CA GLY A 368 -11.63 -28.75 -3.16
C GLY A 368 -12.10 -27.30 -3.00
N LYS A 369 -13.01 -27.01 -2.05
CA LYS A 369 -13.39 -25.64 -1.69
C LYS A 369 -13.81 -25.54 -0.23
N CYS A 370 -13.18 -24.66 0.55
CA CYS A 370 -13.51 -24.41 1.95
C CYS A 370 -13.00 -23.03 2.40
N GLN A 371 -13.48 -22.57 3.55
CA GLN A 371 -12.87 -21.47 4.28
C GLN A 371 -12.69 -21.87 5.74
N VAL A 372 -11.45 -21.94 6.22
CA VAL A 372 -11.10 -22.48 7.54
C VAL A 372 -10.25 -21.50 8.35
N GLN A 373 -10.40 -21.54 9.67
CA GLN A 373 -9.52 -20.87 10.61
C GLN A 373 -8.45 -21.84 11.11
N VAL A 374 -7.19 -21.43 11.01
CA VAL A 374 -6.02 -22.24 11.37
C VAL A 374 -5.16 -21.48 12.38
N SER A 375 -4.47 -22.20 13.26
CA SER A 375 -3.52 -21.65 14.22
C SER A 375 -2.37 -22.61 14.44
N GLY A 376 -1.16 -22.11 14.68
CA GLY A 376 0.02 -22.95 14.86
C GLY A 376 0.35 -23.75 13.60
N VAL A 377 0.67 -25.03 13.74
CA VAL A 377 0.99 -25.92 12.63
C VAL A 377 -0.15 -26.91 12.40
N ALA A 378 -0.58 -27.08 11.14
CA ALA A 378 -1.68 -27.96 10.78
C ALA A 378 -1.45 -28.68 9.45
N ASP A 379 -1.98 -29.90 9.34
CA ASP A 379 -2.07 -30.62 8.07
C ASP A 379 -3.42 -30.36 7.40
N LEU A 380 -3.38 -30.06 6.12
CA LEU A 380 -4.56 -29.80 5.29
C LEU A 380 -4.54 -30.76 4.10
N THR A 381 -5.69 -31.33 3.73
CA THR A 381 -5.81 -32.14 2.51
C THR A 381 -6.88 -31.53 1.60
N VAL A 382 -6.52 -31.24 0.36
CA VAL A 382 -7.40 -30.65 -0.66
C VAL A 382 -7.34 -31.51 -1.90
N SER A 383 -8.46 -32.12 -2.28
CA SER A 383 -8.53 -33.00 -3.47
C SER A 383 -7.43 -34.07 -3.51
N GLY A 384 -7.10 -34.64 -2.35
CA GLY A 384 -6.07 -35.68 -2.20
C GLY A 384 -4.63 -35.18 -2.10
N ILE A 385 -4.38 -33.87 -2.27
CA ILE A 385 -3.05 -33.25 -2.09
C ILE A 385 -2.89 -32.81 -0.63
N ARG A 386 -1.78 -33.18 0.00
CA ARG A 386 -1.46 -32.81 1.38
C ARG A 386 -0.61 -31.55 1.43
N PHE A 387 -1.00 -30.64 2.31
CA PHE A 387 -0.29 -29.42 2.63
C PHE A 387 0.04 -29.39 4.13
N THR A 388 1.20 -28.83 4.48
CA THR A 388 1.49 -28.43 5.85
C THR A 388 1.42 -26.91 5.96
N LEU A 389 0.61 -26.42 6.89
CA LEU A 389 0.45 -25.01 7.19
C LEU A 389 1.20 -24.66 8.46
N SER A 390 1.89 -23.51 8.49
CA SER A 390 2.42 -22.90 9.70
C SER A 390 1.98 -21.45 9.79
N ILE A 391 1.28 -21.09 10.86
CA ILE A 391 0.70 -19.76 11.06
C ILE A 391 1.56 -18.98 12.05
N GLY A 392 2.26 -17.96 11.53
CA GLY A 392 3.00 -16.98 12.32
C GLY A 392 2.16 -15.72 12.61
N PRO A 393 2.74 -14.73 13.31
CA PRO A 393 2.05 -13.49 13.64
C PRO A 393 1.79 -12.59 12.42
N ALA A 394 2.62 -12.70 11.37
CA ALA A 394 2.57 -11.84 10.18
C ALA A 394 2.51 -12.61 8.84
N SER A 395 2.61 -13.94 8.87
CA SER A 395 2.59 -14.77 7.67
C SER A 395 1.96 -16.14 7.89
N VAL A 396 1.59 -16.77 6.78
CA VAL A 396 1.13 -18.15 6.65
C VAL A 396 2.08 -18.86 5.71
N ARG A 397 2.81 -19.86 6.21
CA ARG A 397 3.69 -20.70 5.39
C ARG A 397 2.89 -21.92 4.94
N VAL A 398 2.90 -22.19 3.64
CA VAL A 398 2.22 -23.32 3.02
C VAL A 398 3.26 -24.18 2.33
N LEU A 399 3.43 -25.40 2.81
CA LEU A 399 4.36 -26.39 2.29
C LEU A 399 3.59 -27.47 1.53
N GLN A 400 4.02 -27.77 0.31
CA GLN A 400 3.57 -28.91 -0.49
C GLN A 400 4.79 -29.63 -1.04
N ASP A 401 4.99 -30.90 -0.65
CA ASP A 401 6.10 -31.76 -1.08
C ASP A 401 7.48 -31.06 -0.96
N THR A 402 7.98 -30.48 -2.06
CA THR A 402 9.28 -29.79 -2.15
C THR A 402 9.17 -28.27 -2.33
N GLY A 403 7.97 -27.70 -2.30
CA GLY A 403 7.72 -26.28 -2.50
C GLY A 403 7.11 -25.60 -1.27
N GLU A 404 7.60 -24.41 -0.95
CA GLU A 404 7.05 -23.55 0.10
C GLU A 404 6.61 -22.21 -0.50
N ILE A 405 5.46 -21.70 -0.02
CA ILE A 405 5.04 -20.31 -0.24
C ILE A 405 4.74 -19.66 1.11
N VAL A 406 5.22 -18.43 1.29
CA VAL A 406 4.89 -17.58 2.43
C VAL A 406 3.87 -16.53 1.99
N LEU A 407 2.72 -16.48 2.67
CA LEU A 407 1.62 -15.57 2.36
C LEU A 407 1.36 -14.62 3.52
N SER A 408 1.13 -13.35 3.23
CA SER A 408 0.64 -12.35 4.19
C SER A 408 -0.88 -12.16 4.05
N THR A 409 -1.50 -11.37 4.93
CA THR A 409 -2.92 -11.00 4.83
C THR A 409 -3.28 -10.47 3.44
N GLY A 410 -4.33 -11.03 2.84
CA GLY A 410 -4.78 -10.70 1.48
C GLY A 410 -4.02 -11.45 0.37
N GLY A 411 -2.83 -11.98 0.67
CA GLY A 411 -1.99 -12.73 -0.25
C GLY A 411 -2.60 -14.08 -0.63
N SER A 412 -2.26 -14.54 -1.83
CA SER A 412 -2.66 -15.85 -2.35
C SER A 412 -1.52 -16.57 -3.04
N GLY A 413 -1.45 -17.89 -2.89
CA GLY A 413 -0.52 -18.78 -3.58
C GLY A 413 -1.26 -19.88 -4.31
N LYS A 414 -0.63 -20.43 -5.35
CA LYS A 414 -1.15 -21.57 -6.11
C LYS A 414 -0.17 -22.72 -6.07
N PHE A 415 -0.70 -23.92 -5.92
CA PHE A 415 0.00 -25.18 -5.81
C PHE A 415 -0.62 -26.16 -6.79
N GLY A 416 0.15 -26.91 -7.56
CA GLY A 416 -0.48 -27.80 -8.52
C GLY A 416 0.47 -28.56 -9.43
N THR A 417 -0.12 -29.53 -10.12
CA THR A 417 0.49 -30.27 -11.22
C THR A 417 -0.35 -30.07 -12.48
N ALA A 418 0.06 -30.66 -13.60
CA ALA A 418 -0.71 -30.57 -14.84
C ALA A 418 -2.15 -31.09 -14.63
N GLY A 419 -3.13 -30.18 -14.73
CA GLY A 419 -4.55 -30.49 -14.62
C GLY A 419 -5.18 -30.33 -13.23
N HIS A 420 -4.42 -29.99 -12.18
CA HIS A 420 -4.95 -29.78 -10.83
C HIS A 420 -4.22 -28.64 -10.13
N THR A 421 -4.92 -27.55 -9.83
CA THR A 421 -4.36 -26.41 -9.08
C THR A 421 -5.19 -26.12 -7.84
N VAL A 422 -4.54 -26.06 -6.68
CA VAL A 422 -5.06 -25.60 -5.40
C VAL A 422 -4.62 -24.16 -5.19
N SER A 423 -5.57 -23.26 -5.01
CA SER A 423 -5.35 -21.87 -4.63
C SER A 423 -5.59 -21.71 -3.13
N VAL A 424 -4.64 -21.11 -2.43
CA VAL A 424 -4.75 -20.74 -1.00
C VAL A 424 -4.68 -19.24 -0.89
N ARG A 425 -5.67 -18.61 -0.25
CA ARG A 425 -5.71 -17.17 0.03
C ARG A 425 -5.85 -16.91 1.51
N VAL A 426 -5.00 -16.04 2.07
CA VAL A 426 -5.12 -15.57 3.46
C VAL A 426 -6.15 -14.45 3.49
N THR A 427 -7.34 -14.73 3.99
CA THR A 427 -8.42 -13.73 4.11
C THR A 427 -8.16 -12.78 5.27
N ALA A 428 -7.66 -13.31 6.39
CA ALA A 428 -7.29 -12.53 7.56
C ALA A 428 -6.20 -13.23 8.35
N LEU A 429 -5.36 -12.47 9.04
CA LEU A 429 -4.33 -12.96 9.95
C LEU A 429 -4.28 -12.04 11.18
N LEU A 430 -4.32 -12.63 12.36
CA LEU A 430 -4.27 -11.92 13.63
C LEU A 430 -3.78 -12.86 14.73
N ASP A 431 -2.80 -12.43 15.52
CA ASP A 431 -2.33 -13.12 16.72
C ASP A 431 -2.02 -14.62 16.52
N GLY A 432 -1.33 -14.96 15.42
CA GLY A 432 -0.95 -16.35 15.11
C GLY A 432 -2.11 -17.25 14.67
N LYS A 433 -3.22 -16.63 14.25
CA LYS A 433 -4.40 -17.29 13.70
C LYS A 433 -4.73 -16.70 12.34
N ALA A 434 -5.07 -17.56 11.38
CA ALA A 434 -5.40 -17.16 10.01
C ALA A 434 -6.76 -17.70 9.59
N VAL A 435 -7.48 -16.94 8.78
CA VAL A 435 -8.64 -17.43 8.02
C VAL A 435 -8.20 -17.61 6.58
N LEU A 436 -8.27 -18.85 6.09
CA LEU A 436 -7.83 -19.24 4.76
C LEU A 436 -9.03 -19.56 3.89
N ASP A 437 -9.06 -18.99 2.68
CA ASP A 437 -9.97 -19.37 1.61
C ASP A 437 -9.22 -20.27 0.63
N ILE A 438 -9.68 -21.49 0.46
CA ILE A 438 -9.01 -22.54 -0.30
C ILE A 438 -9.96 -23.01 -1.39
N SER A 439 -9.45 -23.09 -2.62
CA SER A 439 -10.24 -23.53 -3.78
C SER A 439 -9.38 -24.32 -4.76
N THR A 440 -10.04 -25.07 -5.64
CA THR A 440 -9.41 -25.81 -6.74
C THR A 440 -9.86 -25.21 -8.08
N GLU A 441 -8.95 -25.19 -9.04
CA GLU A 441 -9.17 -24.72 -10.43
C GLU A 441 -9.00 -25.85 -11.43
#